data_AF-A0A2T5UCI0-F1
#
_entry.id   AF-A0A2T5UCI0-F1
#
_cell.length_a   1.000
_cell.length_b   1.000
_cell.length_c   1.000
_cell.angle_alpha   90.00
_cell.angle_beta   90.00
_cell.angle_gamma   90.00
#
_symmetry.space_group_name_H-M   'P 1'
#
loop_
_entity.id
_entity.type
_entity.pdbx_description
1 polymer ?
#
loop_
_entity_poly.entity_id
_entity_poly.type
_entity_poly.pdbx_seq_one_letter_code
_entity_poly.pdbx_strand_id
1 'polypeptide(L)'
;MSTLTDIYNILLELGLCKSQRGFSRDFLGKSDGYLSQIIAAKSVPDLAALSSLVGVLNAILPPLDGDPVLYDSRRKLRAAWIASAVMLEGERARRSYPQRFRPHPFTAASELCS
;
A
#
# COMPACT_ATOMS: atom_id res chain seq x y z
N MET A 1 -4.22 -4.50 12.06
CA MET A 1 -2.78 -4.30 11.81
C MET A 1 -2.60 -3.80 10.39
N SER A 2 -1.56 -2.99 10.11
CA SER A 2 -1.45 -2.26 8.83
C SER A 2 -0.93 -3.16 7.71
N THR A 3 -1.57 -3.10 6.55
CA THR A 3 -1.25 -3.91 5.36
C THR A 3 0.22 -3.78 4.91
N LEU A 4 0.85 -2.62 5.19
CA LEU A 4 2.26 -2.38 4.86
C LEU A 4 3.22 -3.15 5.78
N THR A 5 2.85 -3.32 7.06
CA THR A 5 3.63 -4.12 8.02
C THR A 5 3.62 -5.60 7.62
N ASP A 6 2.48 -6.09 7.14
CA ASP A 6 2.35 -7.47 6.68
C ASP A 6 3.20 -7.72 5.43
N ILE A 7 3.23 -6.76 4.49
CA ILE A 7 4.12 -6.82 3.32
C ILE A 7 5.60 -6.85 3.75
N TYR A 8 6.00 -6.00 4.71
CA TYR A 8 7.35 -6.02 5.25
C TYR A 8 7.70 -7.39 5.86
N ASN A 9 6.80 -7.98 6.66
CA ASN A 9 7.02 -9.27 7.29
C ASN A 9 7.14 -10.39 6.26
N ILE A 10 6.31 -10.39 5.21
CA ILE A 10 6.44 -11.34 4.10
C ILE A 10 7.82 -11.23 3.46
N LEU A 11 8.28 -10.02 3.15
CA LEU A 11 9.59 -9.83 2.51
C LEU A 11 10.76 -10.20 3.43
N LEU A 12 10.59 -9.99 4.73
CA LEU A 12 11.56 -10.43 5.75
C LEU A 12 11.62 -11.95 5.83
N GLU A 13 10.47 -12.64 5.89
CA GLU A 13 10.38 -14.10 5.90
C GLU A 13 11.01 -14.73 4.65
N LEU A 14 10.84 -14.10 3.49
CA LEU A 14 11.42 -14.54 2.22
C LEU A 14 12.91 -14.19 2.06
N GLY A 15 13.52 -13.50 3.03
CA GLY A 15 14.90 -13.04 2.97
C GLY A 15 15.17 -11.95 1.93
N LEU A 16 14.12 -11.38 1.33
CA LEU A 16 14.19 -10.29 0.35
C LEU A 16 14.45 -8.93 0.99
N CYS A 17 14.16 -8.82 2.29
CA CYS A 17 14.44 -7.64 3.09
C CYS A 17 15.09 -8.05 4.42
N LYS A 18 16.00 -7.23 4.94
CA LYS A 18 16.75 -7.53 6.18
C LYS A 18 16.35 -6.63 7.36
N SER A 19 15.71 -5.50 7.10
CA SER A 19 15.33 -4.53 8.14
C SER A 19 14.29 -3.54 7.65
N GLN A 20 13.61 -2.87 8.57
CA GLN A 20 12.67 -1.79 8.23
C GLN A 20 13.34 -0.63 7.46
N ARG A 21 14.63 -0.39 7.72
CA ARG A 21 15.42 0.63 7.00
C ARG A 21 15.60 0.24 5.54
N GLY A 22 16.05 -0.99 5.30
CA GLY A 22 16.19 -1.55 3.96
C GLY A 22 14.85 -1.57 3.21
N PHE A 23 13.75 -1.93 3.89
CA PHE A 23 12.43 -1.86 3.29
C PHE A 23 12.05 -0.44 2.85
N SER A 24 12.25 0.54 3.73
CA SER A 24 11.91 1.94 3.45
C SER A 24 12.71 2.49 2.27
N ARG A 25 13.99 2.16 2.18
CA ARG A 25 14.87 2.65 1.12
C ARG A 25 14.70 1.88 -0.19
N ASP A 26 14.82 0.56 -0.13
CA ASP A 26 14.99 -0.29 -1.31
C ASP A 26 13.64 -0.67 -1.96
N PHE A 27 12.55 -0.70 -1.19
CA PHE A 27 11.21 -1.03 -1.70
C PHE A 27 10.31 0.20 -1.82
N LEU A 28 10.33 1.09 -0.82
CA LEU A 28 9.46 2.27 -0.83
C LEU A 28 10.11 3.50 -1.48
N GLY A 29 11.43 3.52 -1.69
CA GLY A 29 12.14 4.69 -2.23
C GLY A 29 12.10 5.90 -1.29
N LYS A 30 12.11 5.66 0.03
CA LYS A 30 11.98 6.69 1.08
C LYS A 30 13.18 6.66 2.04
N SER A 31 13.18 7.58 3.00
CA SER A 31 14.18 7.62 4.07
C SER A 31 14.07 6.41 5.00
N ASP A 32 15.19 6.03 5.63
CA ASP A 32 15.32 4.84 6.48
C ASP A 32 14.27 4.72 7.60
N GLY A 33 13.75 5.84 8.10
CA GLY A 33 12.75 5.88 9.18
C GLY A 33 11.30 5.89 8.70
N TYR A 34 11.05 5.88 7.38
CA TYR A 34 9.72 6.09 6.83
C TYR A 34 8.71 5.03 7.29
N LEU A 35 9.05 3.74 7.25
CA LEU A 35 8.14 2.68 7.71
C LEU A 35 7.78 2.86 9.19
N SER A 36 8.75 3.15 10.05
CA SER A 36 8.51 3.36 11.48
C SER A 36 7.63 4.58 11.73
N GLN A 37 7.82 5.66 10.95
CA GLN A 37 6.99 6.86 11.00
C GLN A 37 5.53 6.56 10.60
N ILE A 38 5.32 5.85 9.49
CA ILE A 38 3.97 5.44 9.02
C ILE A 38 3.26 4.62 10.08
N ILE A 39 3.96 3.65 10.68
CA ILE A 39 3.39 2.78 11.73
C ILE A 39 3.01 3.60 12.97
N ALA A 40 3.92 4.47 13.45
CA ALA A 40 3.68 5.29 14.62
C ALA A 40 2.53 6.28 14.41
N ALA A 41 2.47 6.90 13.23
CA ALA A 41 1.44 7.87 12.86
C ALA A 41 0.10 7.21 12.48
N LYS A 42 0.05 5.87 12.33
CA LYS A 42 -1.09 5.14 11.77
C LYS A 42 -1.58 5.74 10.45
N SER A 43 -0.66 6.26 9.65
CA SER A 43 -0.95 6.97 8.41
C SER A 43 -0.94 6.03 7.20
N VAL A 44 -1.50 6.50 6.08
CA VAL A 44 -1.47 5.78 4.81
C VAL A 44 -0.17 6.14 4.08
N PRO A 45 0.51 5.17 3.43
CA PRO A 45 1.69 5.47 2.64
C PRO A 45 1.34 6.33 1.43
N ASP A 46 2.21 7.26 1.06
CA ASP A 46 1.96 8.12 -0.11
C ASP A 46 2.02 7.34 -1.44
N LEU A 47 1.42 7.93 -2.49
CA LEU A 47 1.35 7.32 -3.82
C LEU A 47 2.72 6.94 -4.39
N ALA A 48 3.76 7.72 -4.13
CA ALA A 48 5.09 7.45 -4.66
C ALA A 48 5.70 6.20 -3.99
N ALA A 49 5.54 6.07 -2.67
CA ALA A 49 5.95 4.87 -1.94
C ALA A 49 5.23 3.62 -2.44
N LEU A 50 3.91 3.70 -2.63
CA LEU A 50 3.11 2.58 -3.13
C LEU A 50 3.46 2.21 -4.57
N SER A 51 3.71 3.22 -5.42
CA SER A 51 4.11 2.99 -6.82
C SER A 51 5.50 2.33 -6.90
N SER A 52 6.45 2.79 -6.08
CA SER A 52 7.77 2.17 -5.95
C SER A 52 7.65 0.71 -5.51
N LEU A 53 6.87 0.45 -4.46
CA LEU A 53 6.67 -0.89 -3.92
C LEU A 53 6.11 -1.86 -4.97
N VAL A 54 5.06 -1.46 -5.69
CA VAL A 54 4.47 -2.27 -6.76
C VAL A 54 5.49 -2.51 -7.87
N GLY A 55 6.25 -1.49 -8.28
CA GLY A 55 7.27 -1.61 -9.31
C GLY A 55 8.38 -2.59 -8.95
N VAL A 56 8.91 -2.50 -7.73
CA VAL A 56 9.96 -3.42 -7.23
C VAL A 56 9.44 -4.85 -7.14
N LEU A 57 8.25 -5.06 -6.57
CA LEU A 57 7.65 -6.40 -6.47
C LEU A 57 7.37 -7.00 -7.86
N ASN A 58 6.96 -6.19 -8.83
CA ASN A 58 6.74 -6.63 -10.21
C ASN A 58 8.05 -7.05 -10.92
N ALA A 59 9.19 -6.50 -10.51
CA ALA A 59 10.50 -6.93 -11.02
C ALA A 59 10.99 -8.26 -10.38
N ILE A 60 10.57 -8.55 -9.14
CA ILE A 60 11.00 -9.73 -8.39
C ILE A 60 10.12 -10.96 -8.67
N LEU A 61 8.85 -10.77 -9.03
CA LEU A 61 7.90 -11.87 -9.27
C LEU A 61 8.27 -12.79 -10.45
N PRO A 62 8.63 -12.29 -11.66
CA PRO A 62 8.89 -13.16 -12.81
C PRO A 62 10.05 -14.15 -12.63
N PRO A 63 11.19 -13.80 -11.99
CA PRO A 63 12.28 -14.74 -11.70
C PRO A 63 11.89 -15.96 -10.85
N LEU A 64 10.74 -15.94 -10.17
CA LEU A 64 10.25 -17.03 -9.33
C LEU A 64 9.34 -18.00 -10.08
N ASP A 65 9.04 -17.75 -11.36
CA ASP A 65 8.23 -18.66 -12.17
C ASP A 65 9.06 -19.81 -12.74
N GLY A 66 8.65 -21.04 -12.42
CA GLY A 66 9.22 -22.28 -12.98
C GLY A 66 9.75 -23.27 -11.94
N ASP A 67 10.02 -22.83 -10.71
CA ASP A 67 10.51 -23.71 -9.63
C ASP A 67 9.36 -24.14 -8.69
N PRO A 68 8.97 -25.44 -8.68
CA PRO A 68 7.93 -25.94 -7.79
C PRO A 68 8.31 -25.85 -6.30
N VAL A 69 9.60 -25.80 -5.95
CA VAL A 69 10.06 -25.65 -4.56
C VAL A 69 9.75 -24.24 -4.03
N LEU A 70 9.64 -23.25 -4.91
CA LEU A 70 9.38 -21.85 -4.56
C LEU A 70 7.88 -21.50 -4.59
N TYR A 71 6.99 -22.48 -4.72
CA TYR A 71 5.55 -22.26 -4.86
C TYR A 71 4.97 -21.40 -3.73
N ASP A 72 5.29 -21.72 -2.48
CA ASP A 72 4.78 -20.97 -1.32
C ASP A 72 5.38 -19.55 -1.24
N SER A 73 6.67 -19.41 -1.53
CA SER A 73 7.33 -18.10 -1.62
C SER A 73 6.68 -17.21 -2.66
N ARG A 74 6.39 -17.77 -3.84
CA ARG A 74 5.67 -17.09 -4.91
C ARG A 74 4.26 -16.71 -4.48
N ARG A 75 3.52 -17.60 -3.81
CA ARG A 75 2.18 -17.32 -3.31
C ARG A 75 2.18 -16.13 -2.34
N LYS A 76 3.12 -16.11 -1.39
CA LYS A 76 3.28 -15.01 -0.43
C LYS A 76 3.67 -13.70 -1.12
N LEU A 77 4.65 -13.73 -2.03
CA LEU A 77 5.09 -12.54 -2.76
C LEU A 77 3.97 -11.97 -3.65
N ARG A 78 3.20 -12.84 -4.30
CA ARG A 78 2.04 -12.43 -5.10
C ARG A 78 0.96 -11.78 -4.24
N ALA A 79 0.70 -12.32 -3.05
CA ALA A 79 -0.23 -11.71 -2.10
C ALA A 79 0.24 -10.30 -1.68
N ALA A 80 1.55 -10.13 -1.41
CA ALA A 80 2.14 -8.83 -1.10
C ALA A 80 2.01 -7.84 -2.26
N TRP A 81 2.23 -8.29 -3.50
CA TRP A 81 2.05 -7.47 -4.70
C TRP A 81 0.58 -7.03 -4.90
N ILE A 82 -0.37 -7.97 -4.79
CA ILE A 82 -1.81 -7.66 -4.89
C ILE A 82 -2.21 -6.64 -3.83
N ALA A 83 -1.80 -6.85 -2.57
CA ALA A 83 -2.09 -5.92 -1.48
C ALA A 83 -1.53 -4.51 -1.77
N SER A 84 -0.30 -4.44 -2.28
CA SER A 84 0.35 -3.17 -2.66
C SER A 84 -0.40 -2.46 -3.80
N ALA A 85 -0.83 -3.21 -4.81
CA ALA A 85 -1.60 -2.68 -5.95
C ALA A 85 -2.98 -2.16 -5.53
N VAL A 86 -3.68 -2.88 -4.66
CA VAL A 86 -4.97 -2.44 -4.10
C VAL A 86 -4.81 -1.16 -3.27
N MET A 87 -3.77 -1.06 -2.46
CA MET A 87 -3.46 0.17 -1.70
C MET A 87 -3.20 1.34 -2.65
N LEU A 88 -2.39 1.13 -3.70
CA LEU A 88 -2.07 2.16 -4.70
C LEU A 88 -3.33 2.67 -5.39
N GLU A 89 -4.21 1.77 -5.83
CA GLU A 89 -5.44 2.14 -6.53
C GLU A 89 -6.42 2.84 -5.59
N GLY A 90 -6.55 2.37 -4.34
CA GLY A 90 -7.36 3.04 -3.33
C GLY A 90 -6.91 4.47 -3.04
N GLU A 91 -5.60 4.71 -3.01
CA GLU A 91 -5.03 6.05 -2.82
C GLU A 91 -5.18 6.92 -4.08
N ARG A 92 -5.06 6.34 -5.29
CA ARG A 92 -5.36 7.05 -6.56
C ARG A 92 -6.80 7.51 -6.59
N ALA A 93 -7.75 6.62 -6.28
CA ALA A 93 -9.17 6.95 -6.21
C ALA A 93 -9.42 8.10 -5.23
N ARG A 94 -8.85 8.06 -4.02
CA ARG A 94 -8.97 9.15 -3.03
C ARG A 94 -8.50 10.51 -3.53
N ARG A 95 -7.49 10.56 -4.40
CA ARG A 95 -7.00 11.82 -4.99
C ARG A 95 -7.82 12.24 -6.21
N SER A 96 -8.30 11.28 -7.00
CA SER A 96 -9.12 11.53 -8.19
C SER A 96 -10.53 12.00 -7.84
N TYR A 97 -11.06 11.65 -6.67
CA TYR A 97 -12.27 12.25 -6.13
C TYR A 97 -11.89 13.44 -5.23
N PRO A 98 -11.90 14.68 -5.73
CA PRO A 98 -11.82 15.83 -4.84
C PRO A 98 -12.98 15.72 -3.85
N GLN A 99 -12.73 15.97 -2.56
CA GLN A 99 -13.76 16.12 -1.52
C GLN A 99 -14.67 17.34 -1.81
N ARG A 100 -15.44 17.29 -2.90
CA ARG A 100 -16.45 18.29 -3.27
C ARG A 100 -17.84 17.67 -3.25
N PHE A 101 -18.13 16.88 -2.23
CA PHE A 101 -19.50 16.66 -1.77
C PHE A 101 -19.48 16.56 -0.24
N ARG A 102 -19.21 17.70 0.42
CA ARG A 102 -19.93 17.95 1.66
C ARG A 102 -21.35 18.30 1.21
N PRO A 103 -22.40 17.49 1.49
CA PRO A 103 -23.74 18.04 1.44
C PRO A 103 -23.75 19.21 2.43
N HIS A 104 -23.96 20.43 1.92
CA HIS A 104 -24.23 21.58 2.78
C HIS A 104 -25.48 21.24 3.60
N PRO A 105 -25.46 21.33 4.94
CA PRO A 105 -26.68 21.25 5.73
C PRO A 105 -27.37 22.63 5.69
N PHE A 106 -27.93 22.98 4.54
CA PHE A 106 -28.80 24.15 4.30
C PHE A 106 -29.53 23.79 3.00
N THR A 107 -30.84 23.74 2.87
CA THR A 107 -31.92 24.36 3.63
C THR A 107 -33.19 23.60 3.26
N ALA A 108 -33.75 22.77 4.14
CA ALA A 108 -35.15 22.37 4.06
C ALA A 108 -35.90 23.19 5.12
N ALA A 109 -35.87 24.50 4.96
CA ALA A 109 -36.81 25.38 5.63
C ALA A 109 -37.95 25.59 4.64
N SER A 110 -39.15 25.22 5.10
CA SER A 110 -40.44 25.84 4.80
C SER A 110 -40.83 26.02 3.33
N GLU A 111 -41.76 25.16 2.90
CA GLU A 111 -42.90 25.43 1.99
C GLU A 111 -43.45 24.03 1.64
N LEU A 112 -44.56 23.55 2.18
CA LEU A 112 -45.90 24.07 1.98
C LEU A 112 -46.84 23.59 3.10
N CYS A 113 -47.38 24.53 3.86
CA CYS A 113 -48.79 24.48 4.23
C CYS A 113 -49.58 24.82 2.96
N SER A 114 -50.42 23.89 2.50
CA SER A 114 -51.72 24.14 1.87
C SER A 114 -52.49 22.83 1.85
#